data_AF-A0A9D6LLL9-F1
#
_entry.id   AF-A0A9D6LLL9-F1
#
_cell.length_a   1.000
_cell.length_b   1.000
_cell.length_c   1.000
_cell.angle_alpha   90.00
_cell.angle_beta   90.00
_cell.angle_gamma   90.00
#
_symmetry.space_group_name_H-M   'P 1'
#
loop_
_entity.id
_entity.type
_entity.pdbx_description
1 polymer ?
#
loop_
_entity_poly.entity_id
_entity_poly.type
_entity_poly.pdbx_seq_one_letter_code
_entity_poly.pdbx_strand_id
1 'polypeptide(L)'
;MNGHEISEELVAFLDGALSVEDARRVEKHLERCPSCREILEDFRRTGQLLNRWTEIAPSPGFEPRVLTHIRASETRRPVSIGFGNLNRWFFGSPIRWSAVAAGIVLMAGAAYWIFPLSRNEDVLTEAEKDEMATHIDLYVDYGVISHLDTLKPMDATPPPQGDESSIINTA
;
A
#
# COMPACT_ATOMS: atom_id res chain seq x y z
N MET A 1 -15.88 18.89 -7.52
CA MET A 1 -15.69 17.43 -7.43
C MET A 1 -16.03 16.87 -8.79
N ASN A 2 -14.99 16.40 -9.49
CA ASN A 2 -15.14 15.68 -10.75
C ASN A 2 -15.59 14.24 -10.43
N GLY A 3 -16.37 13.62 -11.30
CA GLY A 3 -16.98 12.30 -11.04
C GLY A 3 -15.98 11.15 -10.79
N HIS A 4 -14.70 11.33 -11.12
CA HIS A 4 -13.67 10.32 -10.91
C HIS A 4 -13.15 10.30 -9.46
N GLU A 5 -12.88 11.47 -8.87
CA GLU A 5 -12.32 11.63 -7.52
C GLU A 5 -13.26 11.11 -6.43
N ILE A 6 -14.58 11.17 -6.67
CA ILE A 6 -15.56 10.70 -5.69
C ILE A 6 -15.68 9.18 -5.64
N SER A 7 -15.20 8.45 -6.66
CA SER A 7 -15.33 6.99 -6.72
C SER A 7 -14.60 6.27 -5.58
N GLU A 8 -13.38 6.72 -5.25
CA GLU A 8 -12.60 6.21 -4.12
C GLU A 8 -13.25 6.59 -2.78
N GLU A 9 -13.73 7.83 -2.65
CA GLU A 9 -14.46 8.28 -1.47
C GLU A 9 -15.75 7.48 -1.25
N LEU A 10 -16.43 7.00 -2.32
CA LEU A 10 -17.64 6.18 -2.19
C LEU A 10 -17.36 4.81 -1.55
N VAL A 11 -16.23 4.18 -1.86
CA VAL A 11 -15.84 2.91 -1.22
C VAL A 11 -15.49 3.15 0.24
N ALA A 12 -14.68 4.16 0.54
CA ALA A 12 -14.37 4.53 1.92
C ALA A 12 -15.63 4.94 2.72
N PHE A 13 -16.62 5.55 2.06
CA PHE A 13 -17.92 5.85 2.63
C PHE A 13 -18.72 4.58 2.97
N LEU A 14 -18.73 3.58 2.08
CA LEU A 14 -19.38 2.28 2.34
C LEU A 14 -18.75 1.54 3.52
N ASP A 15 -17.42 1.58 3.64
CA ASP A 15 -16.67 0.92 4.70
C ASP A 15 -16.71 1.70 6.03
N GLY A 16 -17.30 2.90 6.06
CA GLY A 16 -17.33 3.77 7.23
C GLY A 16 -15.94 4.32 7.62
N ALA A 17 -15.00 4.34 6.68
CA ALA A 17 -13.61 4.75 6.88
C ALA A 17 -13.38 6.26 6.72
N LEU A 18 -14.41 7.02 6.30
CA LEU A 18 -14.34 8.47 6.16
C LEU A 18 -14.48 9.22 7.49
N SER A 19 -13.89 10.41 7.56
CA SER A 19 -14.19 11.34 8.64
C SER A 19 -15.64 11.82 8.55
N VAL A 20 -16.19 12.33 9.67
CA VAL A 20 -17.58 12.83 9.71
C VAL A 20 -17.81 13.96 8.69
N GLU A 21 -16.81 14.81 8.47
CA GLU A 21 -16.92 15.93 7.53
C GLU A 21 -16.90 15.44 6.07
N ASP A 22 -16.04 14.47 5.77
CA ASP A 22 -15.94 13.86 4.44
C ASP A 22 -17.20 13.06 4.11
N ALA A 23 -17.72 12.29 5.07
CA ALA A 23 -18.96 11.54 4.92
C ALA A 23 -20.14 12.48 4.59
N ARG A 24 -20.28 13.61 5.30
CA ARG A 24 -21.34 14.59 5.03
C ARG A 24 -21.18 15.24 3.65
N ARG A 25 -19.94 15.46 3.19
CA ARG A 25 -19.65 15.97 1.84
C ARG A 25 -20.11 14.96 0.77
N VAL A 26 -19.79 13.68 0.95
CA VAL A 26 -20.22 12.60 0.06
C VAL A 26 -21.75 12.46 0.04
N GLU A 27 -22.42 12.49 1.20
CA GLU A 27 -23.89 12.47 1.29
C GLU A 27 -24.54 13.59 0.47
N LYS A 28 -24.05 14.82 0.64
CA LYS A 28 -24.55 15.98 -0.12
C LYS A 28 -24.33 15.85 -1.62
N HIS A 29 -23.25 15.18 -2.03
CA HIS A 29 -23.03 14.87 -3.44
C HIS A 29 -24.01 13.80 -3.94
N LEU A 30 -24.22 12.74 -3.16
CA LEU A 30 -25.16 11.66 -3.46
C LEU A 30 -26.60 12.17 -3.58
N GLU A 31 -27.00 13.22 -2.86
CA GLU A 31 -28.31 13.87 -3.04
C GLU A 31 -28.48 14.48 -4.44
N ARG A 32 -27.40 15.00 -5.02
CA ARG A 32 -27.42 15.80 -6.25
C ARG A 32 -27.01 15.03 -7.51
N CYS A 33 -26.29 13.92 -7.35
CA CYS A 33 -25.67 13.19 -8.45
C CYS A 33 -26.25 11.77 -8.58
N PRO A 34 -27.18 11.52 -9.54
CA PRO A 34 -27.77 10.19 -9.72
C PRO A 34 -26.76 9.13 -10.18
N SER A 35 -25.75 9.48 -10.99
CA SER A 35 -24.75 8.51 -11.45
C SER A 35 -23.88 7.98 -10.31
N CYS A 36 -23.51 8.84 -9.36
CA CYS A 36 -22.75 8.41 -8.19
C CYS A 36 -23.59 7.55 -7.23
N ARG A 37 -24.92 7.75 -7.19
CA ARG A 37 -25.81 6.83 -6.47
C ARG A 37 -25.86 5.46 -7.11
N GLU A 38 -25.89 5.39 -8.44
CA GLU A 38 -25.88 4.13 -9.18
C GLU A 38 -24.59 3.34 -8.93
N ILE A 39 -23.44 4.01 -9.01
CA ILE A 39 -22.12 3.42 -8.68
C ILE A 39 -22.10 2.87 -7.25
N LEU A 40 -22.63 3.62 -6.28
CA LEU A 40 -22.70 3.20 -4.88
C LEU A 40 -23.55 1.94 -4.69
N GLU A 41 -24.67 1.84 -5.41
CA GLU A 41 -25.54 0.65 -5.40
C GLU A 41 -24.86 -0.56 -6.05
N ASP A 42 -24.09 -0.37 -7.11
CA ASP A 42 -23.32 -1.44 -7.75
C ASP A 42 -22.25 -2.01 -6.81
N PHE A 43 -21.55 -1.15 -6.07
CA PHE A 43 -20.61 -1.60 -5.03
C PHE A 43 -21.32 -2.38 -3.92
N ARG A 44 -22.49 -1.91 -3.44
CA ARG A 44 -23.29 -2.64 -2.44
C ARG A 44 -23.72 -4.02 -2.93
N ARG A 45 -24.20 -4.10 -4.18
CA ARG A 45 -24.61 -5.38 -4.79
C ARG A 45 -23.43 -6.35 -4.89
N THR A 46 -22.25 -5.85 -5.27
CA THR A 46 -21.02 -6.64 -5.34
C THR A 46 -20.62 -7.16 -3.97
N GLY A 47 -20.64 -6.31 -2.93
CA GLY A 47 -20.39 -6.73 -1.55
C GLY A 47 -21.37 -7.80 -1.05
N GLN A 48 -22.66 -7.67 -1.39
CA GLN A 48 -23.67 -8.68 -1.06
C GLN A 48 -23.46 -10.01 -1.79
N LEU A 49 -22.94 -9.99 -3.03
CA LEU A 49 -22.56 -11.20 -3.75
C LEU A 49 -21.40 -11.93 -3.05
N LEU A 50 -20.38 -11.18 -2.63
CA LEU A 50 -19.22 -11.72 -1.92
C LEU A 50 -19.58 -12.25 -0.53
N ASN A 51 -20.48 -11.56 0.19
CA ASN A 51 -20.95 -11.99 1.52
C ASN A 51 -21.79 -13.27 1.52
N ARG A 52 -22.18 -13.81 0.35
CA ARG A 52 -22.82 -15.13 0.26
C ARG A 52 -21.84 -16.28 0.49
N TRP A 53 -20.54 -16.03 0.45
CA TRP A 53 -19.55 -17.06 0.76
C TRP A 53 -19.56 -17.37 2.25
N THR A 54 -19.58 -18.66 2.56
CA THR A 54 -19.58 -19.15 3.93
C THR A 54 -18.34 -18.65 4.66
N GLU A 55 -18.54 -18.11 5.85
CA GLU A 55 -17.46 -17.70 6.73
C GLU A 55 -16.54 -18.89 7.00
N ILE A 56 -15.28 -18.79 6.52
CA ILE A 56 -14.29 -19.84 6.72
C ILE A 56 -13.78 -19.71 8.15
N ALA A 57 -14.23 -20.60 9.03
CA ALA A 57 -13.71 -20.66 10.39
C ALA A 57 -12.21 -20.98 10.34
N PRO A 58 -11.36 -20.21 11.06
CA PRO A 58 -9.94 -20.50 11.11
C PRO A 58 -9.70 -21.87 11.76
N SER A 59 -8.68 -22.60 11.28
CA SER A 59 -8.32 -23.89 11.87
C SER A 59 -7.96 -23.75 13.37
N PRO A 60 -8.23 -24.78 14.19
CA PRO A 60 -7.78 -24.79 15.58
C PRO A 60 -6.29 -24.45 15.70
N GLY A 61 -5.97 -23.49 16.57
CA GLY A 61 -4.61 -23.01 16.78
C GLY A 61 -4.09 -21.99 15.76
N PHE A 62 -4.93 -21.46 14.86
CA PHE A 62 -4.53 -20.37 13.95
C PHE A 62 -4.06 -19.11 14.69
N GLU A 63 -4.87 -18.60 15.63
CA GLU A 63 -4.54 -17.41 16.42
C GLU A 63 -3.19 -17.51 17.15
N PRO A 64 -2.89 -18.56 17.95
CA PRO A 64 -1.60 -18.64 18.63
C PRO A 64 -0.42 -18.76 17.66
N ARG A 65 -0.59 -19.42 16.49
CA ARG A 65 0.46 -19.48 15.46
C ARG A 65 0.73 -18.10 14.87
N VAL A 66 -0.31 -17.36 14.49
CA VAL A 66 -0.19 -16.01 13.94
C VAL A 66 0.48 -15.06 14.95
N LEU A 67 0.01 -15.06 16.20
CA LEU A 67 0.58 -14.23 17.27
C LEU A 67 2.05 -14.55 17.54
N THR A 68 2.44 -15.83 17.43
CA THR A 68 3.85 -16.24 17.59
C THR A 68 4.71 -15.68 16.46
N HIS A 69 4.23 -15.71 15.21
CA HIS A 69 4.95 -15.14 14.07
C HIS A 69 5.09 -13.62 14.14
N ILE A 70 4.04 -12.90 14.58
CA ILE A 70 4.09 -11.45 14.76
C ILE A 70 5.15 -11.08 15.80
N ARG A 71 5.12 -11.71 16.99
CA ARG A 71 6.12 -11.46 18.04
C ARG A 71 7.53 -11.80 17.60
N ALA A 72 7.71 -12.90 16.86
CA ALA A 72 9.01 -13.26 16.31
C ALA A 72 9.55 -12.20 15.33
N SER A 73 8.67 -11.55 14.57
CA SER A 73 9.05 -10.47 13.64
C SER A 73 9.47 -9.18 14.36
N GLU A 74 8.81 -8.82 15.47
CA GLU A 74 9.18 -7.66 16.30
C GLU A 74 10.55 -7.84 16.98
N THR A 75 10.93 -9.08 17.29
CA THR A 75 12.22 -9.37 17.94
C THR A 75 13.42 -9.37 17.00
N ARG A 76 13.25 -9.12 15.69
CA ARG A 76 14.38 -8.83 14.79
C ARG A 76 14.97 -7.47 15.17
N ARG A 77 15.91 -7.51 16.11
CA ARG A 77 16.77 -6.37 16.48
C ARG A 77 17.33 -5.75 15.19
N PRO A 78 17.39 -4.41 15.08
CA PRO A 78 18.08 -3.79 13.96
C PRO A 78 19.48 -4.38 13.89
N VAL A 79 19.90 -4.79 12.69
CA VAL A 79 21.27 -5.25 12.44
C VAL A 79 22.18 -4.08 12.74
N SER A 80 22.68 -4.01 13.97
CA SER A 80 23.67 -3.02 14.36
C SER A 80 24.97 -3.43 13.67
N ILE A 81 25.25 -2.83 12.51
CA ILE A 81 26.57 -2.88 11.88
C ILE A 81 27.53 -2.21 12.87
N GLY A 82 28.25 -3.03 13.63
CA GLY A 82 28.99 -2.59 14.79
C GLY A 82 30.25 -1.81 14.42
N PHE A 83 30.20 -0.48 14.55
CA PHE A 83 31.40 0.38 14.64
C PHE A 83 31.92 0.56 16.08
N GLY A 84 31.38 -0.20 17.05
CA GLY A 84 31.65 -0.02 18.48
C GLY A 84 33.12 -0.21 18.89
N ASN A 85 33.90 -0.96 18.10
CA ASN A 85 35.29 -1.28 18.44
C ASN A 85 36.31 -0.33 17.78
N LEU A 86 35.91 0.46 16.79
CA LEU A 86 36.82 1.36 16.06
C LEU A 86 37.08 2.66 16.84
N ASN A 87 36.09 3.10 17.63
CA ASN A 87 36.17 4.30 18.48
C ASN A 87 37.27 4.17 19.56
N ARG A 88 37.47 2.98 20.14
CA ARG A 88 38.52 2.78 21.17
C ARG A 88 39.94 2.84 20.59
N TRP A 89 40.11 2.50 19.31
CA TRP A 89 41.40 2.52 18.64
C TRP A 89 41.79 3.93 18.15
N PHE A 90 40.82 4.71 17.70
CA PHE A 90 41.06 6.07 17.20
C PHE A 90 41.05 7.16 18.29
N PHE A 91 40.32 6.98 19.39
CA PHE A 91 40.06 8.05 20.38
C PHE A 91 40.84 7.90 21.69
N GLY A 92 41.74 6.93 21.81
CA GLY A 92 42.49 6.64 23.05
C GLY A 92 43.74 7.50 23.33
N SER A 93 44.10 8.46 22.46
CA SER A 93 45.33 9.26 22.64
C SER A 93 45.14 10.73 22.22
N PRO A 94 45.13 11.70 23.16
CA PRO A 94 44.84 13.11 22.87
C PRO A 94 45.92 13.79 22.00
N ILE A 95 47.10 13.18 21.86
CA ILE A 95 48.23 13.70 21.07
C ILE A 95 47.99 13.60 19.55
N ARG A 96 47.08 12.72 19.08
CA ARG A 96 46.84 12.51 17.64
C ARG A 96 45.81 13.46 17.03
N TRP A 97 45.08 14.23 17.85
CA TRP A 97 44.04 15.17 17.39
C TRP A 97 44.58 16.54 16.96
N SER A 98 45.76 16.96 17.43
CA SER A 98 46.35 18.26 17.07
C SER A 98 46.71 18.35 15.57
N ALA A 99 47.13 17.24 14.97
CA ALA A 99 47.48 17.18 13.55
C ALA A 99 46.24 17.17 12.63
N VAL A 100 45.13 16.55 13.07
CA VAL A 100 43.89 16.45 12.28
C VAL A 100 43.13 17.77 12.27
N ALA A 101 43.09 18.48 13.40
CA ALA A 101 42.43 19.79 13.49
C ALA A 101 43.11 20.83 12.58
N ALA A 102 44.44 20.86 12.51
CA ALA A 102 45.17 21.74 11.61
C ALA A 102 44.89 21.43 10.12
N GLY A 103 44.77 20.15 9.77
CA GLY A 103 44.42 19.71 8.41
C GLY A 103 43.03 20.17 7.97
N ILE A 104 42.02 20.02 8.82
CA ILE A 104 40.63 20.42 8.52
C ILE A 104 40.52 21.94 8.32
N VAL A 105 41.21 22.73 9.16
CA VAL A 105 41.21 24.20 9.03
C VAL A 105 41.85 24.65 7.72
N LEU A 106 42.98 24.04 7.33
CA LEU A 106 43.62 24.33 6.04
C LEU A 106 42.73 23.92 4.86
N MET A 107 42.07 22.77 4.95
CA MET A 107 41.21 22.28 3.88
C MET A 107 39.93 23.13 3.74
N ALA A 108 39.33 23.57 4.86
CA ALA A 108 38.19 24.47 4.86
C ALA A 108 38.56 25.87 4.33
N GLY A 109 39.76 26.37 4.66
CA GLY A 109 40.27 27.63 4.12
C GLY A 109 40.51 27.56 2.61
N ALA A 110 41.10 26.47 2.13
CA ALA A 110 41.29 26.22 0.69
C ALA A 110 39.96 26.05 -0.04
N ALA A 111 39.02 25.30 0.54
CA ALA A 111 37.67 25.14 0.00
C ALA A 111 36.96 26.49 -0.07
N TYR A 112 36.98 27.31 0.98
CA TYR A 112 36.37 28.65 0.95
C TYR A 112 36.96 29.55 -0.15
N TRP A 113 38.26 29.45 -0.41
CA TRP A 113 38.93 30.18 -1.47
C TRP A 113 38.62 29.66 -2.89
N ILE A 114 38.39 28.35 -3.05
CA ILE A 114 38.20 27.67 -4.35
C ILE A 114 36.70 27.53 -4.72
N PHE A 115 35.80 27.49 -3.73
CA PHE A 115 34.35 27.27 -3.88
C PHE A 115 33.56 28.33 -4.69
N PRO A 116 33.99 29.60 -4.90
CA PRO A 116 33.24 30.48 -5.80
C PRO A 116 33.27 30.04 -7.28
N LEU A 117 34.06 29.04 -7.67
CA LEU A 117 34.11 28.51 -9.04
C LEU A 117 33.18 27.30 -9.30
N SER A 118 32.70 26.59 -8.27
CA SER A 118 31.84 25.40 -8.43
C SER A 118 30.35 25.67 -8.18
N ARG A 119 29.96 26.92 -7.93
CA ARG A 119 28.56 27.33 -7.70
C ARG A 119 27.88 27.73 -9.00
N ASN A 120 27.96 26.88 -10.02
CA ASN A 120 27.28 27.06 -11.32
C ASN A 120 26.58 25.77 -11.79
N GLU A 121 26.23 24.88 -10.86
CA GLU A 121 25.57 23.60 -11.17
C GLU A 121 24.24 23.42 -10.40
N ASP A 122 23.56 24.53 -10.08
CA ASP A 122 22.14 24.52 -9.68
C ASP A 122 21.24 24.63 -10.94
N VAL A 123 21.44 23.72 -11.90
CA VAL A 123 20.58 23.58 -13.08
C VAL A 123 20.12 22.12 -13.20
N LEU A 124 19.40 21.66 -12.18
CA LEU A 124 18.39 20.62 -12.40
C LEU A 124 17.12 21.35 -12.80
N THR A 125 16.91 21.39 -14.11
CA THR A 125 15.79 22.02 -14.79
C THR A 125 14.45 21.58 -14.19
N GLU A 126 13.60 22.56 -13.86
CA GLU A 126 12.17 22.37 -13.55
C GLU A 126 11.42 21.55 -14.62
N ALA A 127 12.01 21.35 -15.80
CA ALA A 127 11.51 20.47 -16.86
C ALA A 127 11.56 18.96 -16.51
N GLU A 128 12.48 18.50 -15.65
CA GLU A 128 12.60 17.06 -15.31
C GLU A 128 11.60 16.66 -14.21
N LYS A 129 11.17 17.63 -13.37
CA LYS A 129 10.13 17.40 -12.36
C LYS A 129 8.74 17.15 -12.99
N ASP A 130 8.48 17.75 -14.14
CA ASP A 130 7.21 17.60 -14.87
C ASP A 130 7.11 16.21 -15.55
N GLU A 131 8.26 15.65 -15.96
CA GLU A 131 8.32 14.33 -16.59
C GLU A 131 8.04 13.20 -15.59
N MET A 132 8.50 13.33 -14.33
CA MET A 132 8.30 12.32 -13.31
C MET A 132 6.88 12.35 -12.69
N ALA A 133 6.23 13.52 -12.66
CA ALA A 133 4.83 13.62 -12.24
C ALA A 133 3.88 12.94 -13.24
N THR A 134 4.23 12.94 -14.52
CA THR A 134 3.38 12.40 -15.61
C THR A 134 3.29 10.87 -15.59
N HIS A 135 4.22 10.15 -14.95
CA HIS A 135 4.23 8.67 -14.96
C HIS A 135 3.54 8.00 -13.76
N ILE A 136 3.14 8.77 -12.74
CA ILE A 136 2.43 8.24 -11.56
C ILE A 136 0.93 8.02 -11.85
N ASP A 137 0.35 8.80 -12.77
CA ASP A 137 -1.07 8.69 -13.13
C ASP A 137 -1.41 7.44 -13.97
N LEU A 138 -0.42 6.66 -14.41
CA LEU A 138 -0.66 5.48 -15.24
C LEU A 138 -1.06 4.22 -14.42
N TYR A 139 -0.91 4.24 -13.09
CA TYR A 139 -1.16 3.04 -12.27
C TYR A 139 -2.57 2.95 -11.66
N VAL A 140 -3.48 3.86 -12.02
CA VAL A 140 -4.89 3.79 -11.62
C VAL A 140 -5.77 3.59 -12.86
N ASP A 141 -5.47 2.56 -13.64
CA ASP A 141 -6.41 2.01 -14.63
C ASP A 141 -6.84 0.62 -14.17
N TYR A 142 -7.75 0.59 -13.20
CA TYR A 142 -8.47 -0.62 -12.79
C TYR A 142 -9.48 -1.02 -13.89
N GLY A 143 -9.00 -1.25 -15.11
CA GLY A 143 -9.77 -1.77 -16.25
C GLY A 143 -9.92 -3.30 -16.26
N VAL A 144 -9.40 -4.01 -15.26
CA VAL A 144 -9.24 -5.48 -15.27
C VAL A 144 -10.55 -6.27 -15.00
N ILE A 145 -11.68 -5.59 -14.72
CA ILE A 145 -12.98 -6.27 -14.51
C ILE A 145 -13.72 -6.51 -15.85
N SER A 146 -13.32 -5.85 -16.94
CA SER A 146 -14.02 -5.91 -18.24
C SER A 146 -13.93 -7.26 -18.99
N HIS A 147 -13.10 -8.20 -18.52
CA HIS A 147 -12.90 -9.51 -19.16
C HIS A 147 -13.25 -10.70 -18.26
N LEU A 148 -14.04 -10.52 -17.20
CA LEU A 148 -14.58 -11.64 -16.41
C LEU A 148 -15.43 -12.62 -17.24
N ASP A 149 -16.03 -12.16 -18.36
CA ASP A 149 -16.77 -13.01 -19.29
C ASP A 149 -15.88 -14.02 -20.05
N THR A 150 -14.55 -13.85 -20.01
CA THR A 150 -13.59 -14.77 -20.65
C THR A 150 -13.14 -15.92 -19.75
N LEU A 151 -13.54 -15.92 -18.48
CA LEU A 151 -13.32 -17.09 -17.62
C LEU A 151 -14.29 -18.20 -18.03
N LYS A 152 -13.80 -19.09 -18.89
CA LYS A 152 -14.41 -20.39 -19.16
C LYS A 152 -14.73 -21.06 -17.81
N PRO A 153 -16.00 -21.42 -17.52
CA PRO A 153 -16.30 -22.16 -16.31
C PRO A 153 -15.50 -23.46 -16.34
N MET A 154 -14.60 -23.64 -15.37
CA MET A 154 -13.92 -24.91 -15.16
C MET A 154 -14.97 -25.95 -14.80
N ASP A 155 -15.28 -26.81 -15.76
CA ASP A 155 -15.82 -28.15 -15.68
C ASP A 155 -16.40 -28.53 -14.30
N ALA A 156 -17.62 -28.05 -14.01
CA ALA A 156 -18.44 -28.63 -12.97
C ALA A 156 -18.73 -30.09 -13.37
N THR A 157 -18.14 -31.04 -12.66
CA THR A 157 -18.47 -32.46 -12.81
C THR A 157 -19.96 -32.61 -12.50
N PRO A 158 -20.80 -33.17 -13.40
CA PRO A 158 -22.22 -33.30 -13.12
C PRO A 158 -22.41 -34.18 -11.87
N PRO A 159 -23.36 -33.83 -10.98
CA PRO A 159 -23.64 -34.63 -9.79
C PRO A 159 -24.05 -36.05 -10.20
N PRO A 160 -23.68 -37.09 -9.42
CA PRO A 160 -24.05 -38.46 -9.72
C PRO A 160 -25.57 -38.58 -9.78
N GLN A 161 -26.11 -39.05 -10.90
CA GLN A 161 -27.53 -39.36 -11.05
C GLN A 161 -27.86 -40.58 -10.19
N GLY A 162 -28.39 -40.31 -8.99
CA GLY A 162 -28.96 -41.32 -8.11
C GLY A 162 -30.38 -41.65 -8.53
N ASP A 163 -30.55 -42.88 -8.98
CA ASP A 163 -31.76 -43.64 -9.29
C ASP A 163 -33.07 -43.18 -8.59
N GLU A 164 -34.03 -42.72 -9.39
CA GLU A 164 -35.35 -42.21 -9.00
C GLU A 164 -36.44 -43.31 -9.00
N SER A 165 -36.08 -44.59 -8.93
CA SER A 165 -37.05 -45.70 -9.07
C SER A 165 -37.55 -46.38 -7.78
N SER A 166 -37.21 -45.88 -6.58
CA SER A 166 -37.44 -46.64 -5.33
C SER A 166 -38.55 -46.14 -4.37
N ILE A 167 -39.17 -44.97 -4.56
CA ILE A 167 -40.15 -44.43 -3.58
C ILE A 167 -41.58 -44.31 -4.13
N ILE A 168 -42.04 -45.34 -4.86
CA ILE A 168 -43.47 -45.51 -5.14
C ILE A 168 -43.90 -46.96 -4.86
N ASN A 169 -43.83 -47.39 -3.60
CA ASN A 169 -44.69 -48.49 -3.12
C ASN A 169 -44.67 -48.58 -1.59
N THR A 170 -45.74 -48.14 -0.93
CA THR A 170 -46.43 -48.91 0.12
C THR A 170 -47.77 -48.21 0.40
N ALA A 171 -48.82 -48.97 0.13
CA ALA A 171 -50.19 -48.75 0.55
C ALA A 171 -50.38 -49.08 2.04
#